data_AF-A0A4S4N0C7-F1
#
_entry.id   AF-A0A4S4N0C7-F1
#
_cell.length_a   1.000
_cell.length_b   1.000
_cell.length_c   1.000
_cell.angle_alpha   90.00
_cell.angle_beta   90.00
_cell.angle_gamma   90.00
#
_symmetry.space_group_name_H-M   'P 1'
#
loop_
_entity.id
_entity.type
_entity.pdbx_description
1 polymer ?
#
loop_
_entity_poly.entity_id
_entity_poly.type
_entity_poly.pdbx_seq_one_letter_code
_entity_poly.pdbx_strand_id
1 'polypeptide(L)'
;MNTATSRISYNTRYFSGNYGLIVAMLGVYAMLTNPLLLIALGFLVGGFAAINRFAPEPTQVGDYVVTQKSLYIGLFVIGIPLLWFSSPLSTLFWIVGASGFLIVGHAAVMEPGIESEYASVSDAV
;
A
#
# COMPACT_ATOMS: atom_id res chain seq x y z
N MET A 1 -2.39 -19.76 -26.18
CA MET A 1 -2.99 -18.86 -25.16
C MET A 1 -4.26 -18.25 -25.76
N ASN A 2 -5.32 -18.04 -24.97
CA ASN A 2 -6.53 -17.36 -25.48
C ASN A 2 -6.20 -15.87 -25.78
N THR A 3 -6.94 -15.23 -26.69
CA THR A 3 -6.78 -13.84 -27.11
C THR A 3 -6.76 -12.87 -25.93
N ALA A 4 -7.62 -13.05 -24.94
CA ALA A 4 -7.60 -12.19 -23.74
C ALA A 4 -6.27 -12.32 -22.98
N THR A 5 -5.73 -13.54 -22.85
CA THR A 5 -4.48 -13.78 -22.12
C THR A 5 -3.26 -13.23 -22.88
N SER A 6 -3.24 -13.28 -24.22
CA SER A 6 -2.17 -12.65 -24.99
C SER A 6 -2.21 -11.12 -24.90
N ARG A 7 -3.41 -10.53 -24.96
CA ARG A 7 -3.62 -9.09 -24.76
C ARG A 7 -3.14 -8.65 -23.37
N ILE A 8 -3.55 -9.36 -22.31
CA ILE A 8 -3.12 -9.05 -20.94
C ILE A 8 -1.59 -9.11 -20.83
N SER A 9 -0.96 -10.15 -21.38
CA SER A 9 0.50 -10.33 -21.28
C SER A 9 1.27 -9.21 -21.96
N TYR A 10 0.86 -8.82 -23.18
CA TYR A 10 1.47 -7.72 -23.92
C TYR A 10 1.20 -6.36 -23.24
N ASN A 11 -0.06 -6.03 -23.00
CA ASN A 11 -0.49 -4.72 -22.49
C ASN A 11 0.03 -4.44 -21.07
N THR A 12 0.20 -5.47 -20.24
CA THR A 12 0.79 -5.30 -18.89
C THR A 12 2.24 -4.89 -18.92
N ARG A 13 2.99 -5.35 -19.93
CA ARG A 13 4.39 -4.93 -20.12
C ARG A 13 4.45 -3.55 -20.76
N TYR A 14 3.66 -3.35 -21.83
CA TYR A 14 3.62 -2.10 -22.58
C TYR A 14 3.19 -0.90 -21.72
N PHE A 15 2.12 -1.03 -20.93
CA PHE A 15 1.59 0.03 -20.08
C PHE A 15 2.04 -0.05 -18.61
N SER A 16 3.14 -0.77 -18.32
CA SER A 16 3.62 -1.03 -16.95
C SER A 16 3.79 0.25 -16.11
N GLY A 17 4.33 1.33 -16.69
CA GLY A 17 4.48 2.62 -16.03
C GLY A 17 3.13 3.25 -15.64
N ASN A 18 2.16 3.25 -16.55
CA ASN A 18 0.82 3.78 -16.30
C ASN A 18 0.10 2.97 -15.21
N TYR A 19 0.26 1.65 -15.23
CA TYR A 19 -0.31 0.76 -14.24
C TYR A 19 0.31 0.96 -12.86
N GLY A 20 1.63 1.18 -12.79
CA GLY A 20 2.30 1.59 -11.56
C GLY A 20 1.76 2.90 -10.99
N LEU A 21 1.51 3.88 -11.86
CA LEU A 21 0.92 5.16 -11.47
C LEU A 21 -0.52 5.02 -10.96
N ILE A 22 -1.34 4.16 -11.57
CA ILE A 22 -2.70 3.84 -11.07
C ILE A 22 -2.63 3.24 -9.66
N VAL A 23 -1.75 2.27 -9.43
CA VAL A 23 -1.58 1.66 -8.10
C VAL A 23 -1.14 2.69 -7.06
N ALA A 24 -0.19 3.57 -7.42
CA ALA A 24 0.27 4.64 -6.53
C ALA A 24 -0.85 5.64 -6.19
N MET A 25 -1.62 6.09 -7.19
CA MET A 25 -2.76 6.99 -6.98
C MET A 25 -3.84 6.35 -6.12
N LEU A 26 -4.17 5.08 -6.35
CA LEU A 26 -5.12 4.33 -5.53
C LEU A 26 -4.61 4.16 -4.09
N GLY A 27 -3.30 3.96 -3.91
CA GLY A 27 -2.67 3.94 -2.58
C GLY A 27 -2.83 5.27 -1.84
N VAL A 28 -2.50 6.38 -2.48
CA VAL A 28 -2.70 7.72 -1.90
C VAL A 28 -4.18 7.97 -1.61
N TYR A 29 -5.06 7.66 -2.54
CA TYR A 29 -6.51 7.79 -2.36
C TYR A 29 -7.02 6.96 -1.17
N ALA A 30 -6.58 5.70 -1.05
CA ALA A 30 -6.98 4.82 0.05
C ALA A 30 -6.51 5.34 1.41
N MET A 31 -5.34 5.98 1.47
CA MET A 31 -4.88 6.65 2.70
C MET A 31 -5.71 7.89 3.02
N LEU A 32 -5.95 8.77 2.04
CA LEU A 32 -6.71 10.02 2.25
C LEU A 32 -8.17 9.77 2.63
N THR A 33 -8.79 8.72 2.09
CA THR A 33 -10.18 8.36 2.39
C THR A 33 -10.35 7.55 3.67
N ASN A 34 -9.26 7.06 4.26
CA ASN A 34 -9.25 6.38 5.55
C ASN A 34 -8.50 7.22 6.62
N PRO A 35 -9.13 8.29 7.15
CA PRO A 35 -8.49 9.17 8.12
C PRO A 35 -8.10 8.44 9.42
N LEU A 36 -8.83 7.39 9.81
CA LEU A 36 -8.48 6.57 10.98
C LEU A 36 -7.16 5.82 10.77
N LEU A 37 -6.91 5.30 9.58
CA LEU A 37 -5.64 4.64 9.24
C LEU A 37 -4.47 5.62 9.26
N LEU A 38 -4.68 6.84 8.77
CA LEU A 38 -3.69 7.92 8.88
C LEU A 38 -3.37 8.26 10.33
N ILE A 39 -4.40 8.42 11.16
CA ILE A 39 -4.23 8.68 12.60
C ILE A 39 -3.50 7.50 13.26
N ALA A 40 -3.83 6.26 12.89
CA ALA A 40 -3.17 5.09 13.46
C ALA A 40 -1.70 4.96 13.10
N LEU A 41 -1.36 5.17 11.83
CA LEU A 41 0.03 5.24 11.39
C LEU A 41 0.77 6.40 12.06
N GLY A 42 0.17 7.59 12.10
CA GLY A 42 0.76 8.77 12.73
C GLY A 42 1.00 8.58 14.23
N PHE A 43 0.03 8.01 14.94
CA PHE A 43 0.13 7.71 16.37
C PHE A 43 1.22 6.67 16.66
N LEU A 44 1.28 5.59 15.88
CA LEU A 44 2.29 4.55 16.06
C LEU A 44 3.69 5.05 15.69
N VAL A 45 3.88 5.56 14.48
CA VAL A 45 5.18 6.04 13.99
C VAL A 45 5.65 7.24 14.83
N GLY A 46 4.77 8.21 15.06
CA GLY A 46 5.06 9.38 15.89
C GLY A 46 5.31 9.01 17.34
N GLY A 47 4.55 8.07 17.91
CA GLY A 47 4.75 7.56 19.26
C GLY A 47 6.07 6.83 19.42
N PHE A 48 6.44 5.97 18.47
CA PHE A 48 7.76 5.33 18.43
C PHE A 48 8.89 6.36 18.33
N ALA A 49 8.78 7.33 17.43
CA ALA A 49 9.77 8.39 17.29
C ALA A 49 9.90 9.25 18.55
N ALA A 50 8.77 9.61 19.18
CA ALA A 50 8.73 10.41 20.39
C ALA A 50 9.35 9.68 21.58
N ILE A 51 9.01 8.39 21.79
CA ILE A 51 9.57 7.59 22.90
C ILE A 51 11.09 7.48 22.75
N ASN A 52 11.59 7.17 21.55
CA ASN A 52 13.03 7.04 21.31
C ASN A 52 13.77 8.38 21.42
N ARG A 53 13.11 9.50 21.08
CA ARG A 53 13.73 10.82 21.11
C ARG A 53 13.72 11.47 22.48
N PHE A 54 12.64 11.33 23.24
CA PHE A 54 12.38 12.12 24.45
C PHE A 54 12.39 11.32 25.76
N ALA A 55 12.28 9.99 25.70
CA ALA A 55 12.33 9.13 26.89
C ALA A 55 13.36 7.98 26.73
N PRO A 56 14.64 8.30 26.44
CA PRO A 56 15.68 7.29 26.28
C PRO A 56 16.07 6.61 27.61
N GLU A 57 15.90 7.31 28.72
CA GLU A 57 16.20 6.82 30.07
C GLU A 57 14.91 6.77 30.92
N PRO A 58 14.85 5.90 31.94
CA PRO A 58 13.71 5.89 32.87
C PRO A 58 13.56 7.25 33.55
N THR A 59 12.41 7.89 33.36
CA THR A 59 12.13 9.20 33.94
C THR A 59 11.22 9.06 35.15
N GLN A 60 11.56 9.73 36.26
CA GLN A 60 10.67 9.83 37.41
C GLN A 60 9.55 10.83 37.13
N VAL A 61 8.30 10.39 37.26
CA VAL A 61 7.11 11.22 37.16
C VAL A 61 6.38 11.13 38.50
N GLY A 62 6.56 12.16 39.33
CA GLY A 62 6.12 12.13 40.73
C GLY A 62 6.87 11.03 41.50
N ASP A 63 6.12 10.17 42.20
CA ASP A 63 6.68 9.04 42.96
C ASP A 63 6.94 7.79 42.11
N TYR A 64 6.55 7.78 40.82
CA TYR A 64 6.63 6.61 39.95
C TYR A 64 7.77 6.73 38.93
N VAL A 65 8.53 5.65 38.73
CA VAL A 65 9.53 5.54 37.66
C VAL A 65 8.85 5.06 36.39
N VAL A 66 8.71 5.94 35.40
CA VAL A 66 8.19 5.58 34.08
C VAL A 66 9.35 5.08 33.23
N THR A 67 9.35 3.77 32.95
CA THR A 67 10.35 3.15 32.08
C THR A 67 9.90 3.22 30.62
N GLN A 68 10.86 3.17 29.70
CA GLN A 68 10.56 3.14 28.26
C GLN A 68 9.64 1.96 27.87
N LYS A 69 9.76 0.82 28.57
CA LYS A 69 8.87 -0.34 28.39
C LYS A 69 7.41 0.01 28.69
N SER A 70 7.14 0.75 29.76
CA SER A 70 5.78 1.16 30.11
C SER A 70 5.16 2.09 29.06
N LEU A 71 5.97 2.97 28.46
CA LEU A 71 5.53 3.85 27.36
C LEU A 71 5.18 3.04 26.11
N TYR A 72 6.00 2.05 25.75
CA TYR A 72 5.69 1.15 24.63
C TYR A 72 4.45 0.31 24.88
N ILE A 73 4.24 -0.19 26.10
CA ILE A 73 3.00 -0.89 26.47
C ILE A 73 1.81 0.05 26.26
N GLY A 74 1.86 1.29 26.76
CA GLY A 74 0.79 2.27 26.55
C GLY A 74 0.55 2.56 25.06
N LEU A 75 1.62 2.72 24.28
CA LEU A 75 1.55 2.94 22.84
C LEU A 75 0.82 1.78 22.14
N PHE A 76 1.14 0.53 22.47
CA PHE A 76 0.51 -0.63 21.85
C PHE A 76 -0.91 -0.90 22.35
N VAL A 77 -1.20 -0.65 23.63
CA VAL A 77 -2.56 -0.78 24.20
C VAL A 77 -3.55 0.15 23.49
N ILE A 78 -3.11 1.35 23.09
CA ILE A 78 -3.93 2.29 22.32
C ILE A 78 -3.83 2.00 20.82
N GLY A 79 -2.62 1.73 20.34
CA GLY A 79 -2.31 1.59 18.92
C GLY A 79 -2.90 0.35 18.27
N ILE A 80 -3.00 -0.78 18.99
CA ILE A 80 -3.59 -2.03 18.46
C ILE A 80 -5.09 -1.85 18.21
N PRO A 81 -5.92 -1.39 19.17
CA PRO A 81 -7.33 -1.07 18.90
C PRO A 81 -7.51 -0.08 17.76
N LEU A 82 -6.68 0.97 17.72
CA LEU A 82 -6.72 1.98 16.67
C LEU A 82 -6.46 1.36 15.28
N LEU A 83 -5.46 0.48 15.18
CA LEU A 83 -5.20 -0.29 13.95
C LEU A 83 -6.36 -1.21 13.60
N TRP A 84 -6.95 -1.89 14.59
CA TRP A 84 -8.09 -2.77 14.37
C TRP A 84 -9.27 -2.02 13.73
N PHE A 85 -9.64 -0.87 14.29
CA PHE A 85 -10.72 -0.04 13.74
C PHE A 85 -10.37 0.56 12.38
N SER A 86 -9.09 0.91 12.15
CA SER A 86 -8.66 1.43 10.85
C SER A 86 -8.64 0.40 9.72
N SER A 87 -8.70 -0.89 10.05
CA SER A 87 -8.78 -2.01 9.09
C SER A 87 -7.74 -1.94 7.95
N PRO A 88 -6.43 -1.92 8.26
CA PRO A 88 -5.36 -1.79 7.26
C PRO A 88 -5.38 -2.93 6.23
N LEU A 89 -5.69 -4.16 6.66
CA LEU A 89 -5.77 -5.31 5.75
C LEU A 89 -6.88 -5.14 4.72
N SER A 90 -8.05 -4.63 5.12
CA SER A 90 -9.14 -4.35 4.18
C SER A 90 -8.70 -3.30 3.15
N THR A 91 -8.00 -2.26 3.60
CA THR A 91 -7.44 -1.21 2.72
C THR A 91 -6.44 -1.80 1.72
N LEU A 92 -5.55 -2.70 2.15
CA LEU A 92 -4.60 -3.39 1.27
C LEU A 92 -5.30 -4.25 0.21
N PHE A 93 -6.26 -5.09 0.62
CA PHE A 93 -7.03 -5.91 -0.32
C PHE A 93 -7.87 -5.06 -1.27
N TRP A 94 -8.37 -3.90 -0.81
CA TRP A 94 -9.07 -2.95 -1.66
C TRP A 94 -8.14 -2.38 -2.74
N ILE A 95 -6.92 -1.95 -2.39
CA ILE A 95 -5.95 -1.45 -3.38
C ILE A 95 -5.62 -2.53 -4.41
N VAL A 96 -5.32 -3.76 -3.97
CA VAL A 96 -5.01 -4.89 -4.86
C VAL A 96 -6.18 -5.24 -5.76
N GLY A 97 -7.39 -5.32 -5.21
CA GLY A 97 -8.61 -5.64 -5.97
C GLY A 97 -8.97 -4.56 -6.99
N ALA A 98 -8.97 -3.29 -6.57
CA ALA A 98 -9.32 -2.17 -7.43
C ALA A 98 -8.29 -1.99 -8.56
N SER A 99 -7.01 -2.01 -8.23
CA SER A 99 -5.94 -1.91 -9.24
C SER A 99 -5.95 -3.12 -10.18
N GLY A 100 -6.08 -4.34 -9.65
CA GLY A 100 -6.16 -5.56 -10.43
C GLY A 100 -7.34 -5.53 -11.41
N PHE A 101 -8.51 -5.11 -10.97
CA PHE A 101 -9.69 -4.97 -11.84
C PHE A 101 -9.47 -3.97 -12.97
N LEU A 102 -8.97 -2.77 -12.65
CA LEU A 102 -8.71 -1.74 -13.66
C LEU A 102 -7.61 -2.15 -14.65
N ILE A 103 -6.51 -2.71 -14.16
CA ILE A 103 -5.36 -3.11 -14.97
C ILE A 103 -5.73 -4.27 -15.87
N VAL A 104 -6.29 -5.36 -15.32
CA VAL A 104 -6.65 -6.55 -16.10
C VAL A 104 -7.80 -6.22 -17.05
N GLY A 105 -8.79 -5.44 -16.62
CA GLY A 105 -9.89 -4.99 -17.47
C GLY A 105 -9.39 -4.19 -18.67
N HIS A 106 -8.56 -3.16 -18.44
CA HIS A 106 -7.94 -2.39 -19.51
C HIS A 106 -7.07 -3.28 -20.42
N ALA A 107 -6.22 -4.12 -19.83
CA ALA A 107 -5.29 -4.97 -20.57
C ALA A 107 -5.98 -6.06 -21.41
N ALA A 108 -7.15 -6.55 -21.01
CA ALA A 108 -7.92 -7.54 -21.76
C ALA A 108 -8.69 -6.92 -22.93
N VAL A 109 -9.20 -5.71 -22.77
CA VAL A 109 -10.00 -5.01 -23.79
C VAL A 109 -9.11 -4.37 -24.85
N MET A 110 -7.97 -3.78 -24.45
CA MET A 110 -7.10 -3.03 -25.35
C MET A 110 -6.43 -3.93 -26.39
N GLU A 111 -6.47 -3.52 -27.64
CA GLU A 111 -5.80 -4.23 -28.73
C GLU A 111 -4.31 -3.87 -28.77
N PRO A 112 -3.42 -4.88 -28.91
CA PRO A 112 -1.99 -4.64 -29.09
C PRO A 112 -1.75 -3.76 -30.33
N GLY A 113 -0.80 -2.83 -30.22
CA GLY A 113 -0.43 -1.97 -31.34
C GLY A 113 0.26 -2.74 -32.47
N ILE A 114 0.40 -2.09 -33.63
CA ILE A 114 1.02 -2.68 -34.85
C ILE A 114 2.47 -3.13 -34.58
N GLU A 115 3.16 -2.48 -33.64
CA GLU A 115 4.48 -2.89 -33.11
C GLU A 115 4.53 -4.37 -32.68
N SER A 116 3.42 -4.88 -32.14
CA SER A 116 3.33 -6.30 -31.74
C SER A 116 3.29 -7.24 -32.94
N GLU A 117 2.70 -6.82 -34.06
CA GLU A 117 2.70 -7.59 -35.31
C GLU A 117 4.10 -7.63 -35.92
N TYR A 118 4.83 -6.51 -35.95
CA TYR A 118 6.21 -6.49 -36.44
C TYR A 118 7.15 -7.35 -35.60
N ALA A 119 7.00 -7.35 -34.28
CA ALA A 119 7.76 -8.24 -33.40
C ALA A 119 7.52 -9.72 -33.74
N SER A 120 6.26 -10.10 -33.99
CA SER A 120 5.92 -11.48 -34.37
C SER A 120 6.48 -11.90 -35.73
N VAL A 121 6.60 -10.96 -36.68
CA VAL A 121 7.20 -11.22 -38.00
C VAL A 121 8.72 -11.32 -37.90
N SER A 122 9.36 -10.47 -37.09
CA SER A 122 10.81 -10.52 -36.87
C SER A 122 11.26 -11.81 -36.19
N ASP A 123 10.45 -12.38 -35.28
CA ASP A 123 10.76 -13.65 -34.62
C ASP A 123 10.55 -14.87 -35.53
N ALA A 124 9.88 -14.70 -36.68
CA ALA A 124 9.55 -15.78 -37.62
C ALA A 124 10.55 -15.94 -38.78
N VAL A 125 11.54 -15.05 -38.89
CA VAL A 125 12.61 -15.05 -39.91
C VAL A 125 13.92 -15.47 -39.26
#